data_AF-V5H422-F1
#
_entry.id   AF-V5H422-F1
#
_cell.length_a   1.000
_cell.length_b   1.000
_cell.length_c   1.000
_cell.angle_alpha   90.00
_cell.angle_beta   90.00
_cell.angle_gamma   90.00
#
_symmetry.space_group_name_H-M   'P 1'
#
loop_
_entity.id
_entity.type
_entity.pdbx_description
1 polymer ?
#
loop_
_entity_poly.entity_id
_entity_poly.type
_entity_poly.pdbx_seq_one_letter_code
_entity_poly.pdbx_strand_id
1 'polypeptide(L)'
;MDIQKVHFSMLYTVYLICFMTWLPNSLLVYFWNNLYNNFLCTYLDCPQRRRFIAELRLRGNFEYNSKALHSDADLVVARKINNIPKSKYTVCPKCKIFITKPALRRHYRNCYENIQSGTNRGILSNSKALFNYVHPLANEILKTCILSSMRDDVIFSLIKYDKLLVVYGNAMCMKYRSRHHYDMIKNRLRIMGRFLQVAKSVNPAIDDFASLYQPPIFDTIIEVLHQFGNYDKISGYYEKPTLPSTIGTALKYIANLYIMECIKSRDEKQKKDVEDVLVLLKTGLQGPVNKTAAESLLHQKRQKKEVLPLTEDVRKLNAYITSNQQKYYEEI
;
A
#
# COMPACT_ATOMS: atom_id res chain seq x y z
N MET A 1 -10.19 41.24 -46.29
CA MET A 1 -9.46 40.03 -45.84
C MET A 1 -8.32 40.49 -44.97
N ASP A 2 -8.50 40.31 -43.66
CA ASP A 2 -7.79 41.07 -42.62
C ASP A 2 -6.31 40.72 -42.53
N ILE A 3 -5.45 41.64 -42.99
CA ILE A 3 -3.98 41.60 -42.79
C ILE A 3 -3.64 41.48 -41.29
N GLN A 4 -4.49 42.02 -40.41
CA GLN A 4 -4.36 41.87 -38.96
C GLN A 4 -4.57 40.43 -38.47
N LYS A 5 -5.44 39.60 -39.09
CA LYS A 5 -5.62 38.19 -38.69
C LYS A 5 -4.42 37.32 -39.08
N VAL A 6 -3.78 37.61 -40.21
CA VAL A 6 -2.60 36.88 -40.68
C VAL A 6 -1.37 37.25 -39.84
N HIS A 7 -1.20 38.52 -39.48
CA HIS A 7 -0.12 38.97 -38.59
C HIS A 7 -0.27 38.42 -37.16
N PHE A 8 -1.51 38.36 -36.65
CA PHE A 8 -1.80 37.79 -35.34
C PHE A 8 -1.49 36.28 -35.31
N SER A 9 -1.81 35.56 -36.39
CA SER A 9 -1.49 34.13 -36.58
C SER A 9 0.02 33.87 -36.59
N MET A 10 0.82 34.64 -37.33
CA MET A 10 2.28 34.47 -37.39
C MET A 10 2.99 34.81 -36.08
N LEU A 11 2.56 35.85 -35.37
CA LEU A 11 3.14 36.17 -34.05
C LEU A 11 2.79 35.09 -33.01
N TYR A 12 1.60 34.50 -33.13
CA TYR A 12 1.17 33.42 -32.25
C TYR A 12 1.96 32.13 -32.48
N THR A 13 2.24 31.78 -33.75
CA THR A 13 3.03 30.60 -34.08
C THR A 13 4.47 30.75 -33.62
N VAL A 14 5.10 31.92 -33.78
CA VAL A 14 6.45 32.20 -33.26
C VAL A 14 6.47 32.13 -31.72
N TYR A 15 5.48 32.72 -31.04
CA TYR A 15 5.36 32.63 -29.58
C TYR A 15 5.16 31.18 -29.10
N LEU A 16 4.32 30.41 -29.79
CA LEU A 16 4.10 29.00 -29.51
C LEU A 16 5.38 28.20 -29.68
N ILE A 17 6.14 28.42 -30.74
CA ILE A 17 7.44 27.78 -30.97
C ILE A 17 8.41 28.13 -29.84
N CYS A 18 8.50 29.40 -29.44
CA CYS A 18 9.33 29.82 -28.29
C CYS A 18 8.85 29.25 -26.94
N PHE A 19 7.54 29.10 -26.73
CA PHE A 19 7.00 28.48 -25.52
C PHE A 19 7.24 26.96 -25.52
N MET A 20 7.14 26.32 -26.68
CA MET A 20 7.42 24.90 -26.91
C MET A 20 8.89 24.59 -26.68
N THR A 21 9.82 25.46 -27.09
CA THR A 21 11.26 25.28 -26.83
C THR A 21 11.65 25.46 -25.37
N TRP A 22 10.82 26.15 -24.57
CA TRP A 22 10.96 26.26 -23.11
C TRP A 22 10.33 25.09 -22.34
N LEU A 23 9.45 24.32 -22.96
CA LEU A 23 8.82 23.16 -22.33
C LEU A 23 9.78 21.96 -22.37
N PRO A 24 9.96 21.23 -21.26
CA PRO A 24 10.63 19.92 -21.28
C PRO A 24 9.99 19.00 -22.33
N ASN A 25 10.81 18.21 -23.03
CA ASN A 25 10.35 17.28 -24.07
C ASN A 25 9.20 16.35 -23.62
N SER A 26 9.13 16.01 -22.33
CA SER A 26 8.04 15.20 -21.78
C SER A 26 6.68 15.91 -21.75
N LEU A 27 6.68 17.24 -21.68
CA LEU A 27 5.47 18.06 -21.72
C LEU A 27 5.09 18.50 -23.15
N LEU A 28 6.04 18.49 -24.07
CA LEU A 28 5.84 18.81 -25.50
C LEU A 28 4.85 17.86 -26.17
N VAL A 29 5.04 16.55 -26.00
CA VAL A 29 4.16 15.50 -26.56
C VAL A 29 2.73 15.62 -26.02
N TYR A 30 2.59 15.96 -24.73
CA TYR A 30 1.29 16.11 -24.09
C TYR A 30 0.57 17.40 -24.54
N PHE A 31 1.32 18.50 -24.67
CA PHE A 31 0.81 19.77 -25.18
C PHE A 31 0.20 19.60 -26.57
N TRP A 32 0.89 18.87 -27.45
CA TRP A 32 0.41 18.52 -28.79
C TRP A 32 -0.86 17.65 -28.76
N ASN A 33 -0.85 16.56 -27.99
CA ASN A 33 -1.91 15.54 -28.05
C ASN A 33 -3.24 15.93 -27.37
N ASN A 34 -3.25 16.89 -26.44
CA ASN A 34 -4.46 17.17 -25.64
C ASN A 34 -4.86 18.64 -25.56
N LEU A 35 -3.96 19.58 -25.91
CA LEU A 35 -4.08 20.94 -25.37
C LEU A 35 -3.74 22.06 -26.36
N TYR A 36 -3.24 21.74 -27.55
CA TYR A 36 -2.91 22.68 -28.63
C TYR A 36 -4.12 23.56 -29.03
N ASN A 37 -5.30 22.97 -29.22
CA ASN A 37 -6.50 23.67 -29.65
C ASN A 37 -7.02 24.68 -28.61
N ASN A 38 -6.88 24.40 -27.30
CA ASN A 38 -7.32 25.33 -26.25
C ASN A 38 -6.36 26.50 -26.05
N PHE A 39 -5.06 26.30 -26.31
CA PHE A 39 -4.05 27.35 -26.19
C PHE A 39 -4.10 28.37 -27.33
N LEU A 40 -4.48 27.93 -28.54
CA LEU A 40 -4.71 28.80 -29.69
C LEU A 40 -5.95 29.69 -29.56
N CYS A 41 -6.98 29.23 -28.85
CA CYS A 41 -8.27 29.92 -28.74
C CYS A 41 -8.33 31.03 -27.66
N THR A 42 -7.21 31.39 -27.01
CA THR A 42 -7.24 32.27 -25.82
C THR A 42 -6.27 33.45 -25.93
N TYR A 43 -6.76 34.70 -25.87
CA TYR A 43 -5.93 35.92 -25.90
C TYR A 43 -4.78 35.91 -24.86
N LEU A 44 -3.69 36.65 -25.15
CA LEU A 44 -2.41 36.67 -24.42
C LEU A 44 -2.51 36.85 -22.89
N ASP A 45 -3.54 37.50 -22.37
CA ASP A 45 -3.72 37.74 -20.93
C ASP A 45 -5.11 37.36 -20.38
N CYS A 46 -5.74 36.32 -20.94
CA CYS A 46 -7.01 35.86 -20.39
C CYS A 46 -6.82 34.97 -19.13
N PRO A 47 -7.72 35.07 -18.12
CA PRO A 47 -7.67 34.22 -16.92
C PRO A 47 -7.64 32.72 -17.21
N GLN A 48 -8.29 32.28 -18.29
CA GLN A 48 -8.35 30.89 -18.74
C GLN A 48 -6.96 30.39 -19.18
N ARG A 49 -6.22 31.19 -19.95
CA ARG A 49 -4.85 30.89 -20.38
C ARG A 49 -3.88 30.81 -19.20
N ARG A 50 -4.01 31.71 -18.21
CA ARG A 50 -3.19 31.66 -16.99
C ARG A 50 -3.45 30.38 -16.17
N ARG A 51 -4.72 29.99 -16.00
CA ARG A 51 -5.09 28.73 -15.34
C ARG A 51 -4.51 27.51 -16.07
N PHE A 52 -4.60 27.52 -17.40
CA PHE A 52 -4.05 26.46 -18.24
C PHE A 52 -2.52 26.32 -18.12
N ILE A 53 -1.79 27.44 -18.19
CA ILE A 53 -0.32 27.43 -18.04
C ILE A 53 0.06 26.91 -16.64
N ALA A 54 -0.68 27.32 -15.60
CA ALA A 54 -0.47 26.81 -14.24
C ALA A 54 -0.70 25.30 -14.16
N GLU A 55 -1.72 24.76 -14.82
CA GLU A 55 -1.98 23.32 -14.86
C GLU A 55 -0.86 22.55 -15.58
N LEU A 56 -0.38 23.06 -16.73
CA LEU A 56 0.77 22.47 -17.44
C LEU A 56 2.01 22.42 -16.55
N ARG A 57 2.32 23.51 -15.85
CA ARG A 57 3.45 23.56 -14.91
C ARG A 57 3.30 22.54 -13.79
N LEU A 58 2.10 22.43 -13.20
CA LEU A 58 1.85 21.47 -12.13
C LEU A 58 2.03 20.01 -12.60
N ARG A 59 1.62 19.70 -13.83
CA ARG A 59 1.82 18.37 -14.44
C ARG A 59 3.29 18.09 -14.74
N GLY A 60 4.02 19.08 -15.26
CA GLY A 60 5.47 18.99 -15.46
C GLY A 60 6.22 18.73 -14.17
N ASN A 61 5.91 19.52 -13.14
CA ASN A 61 6.47 19.34 -11.81
C ASN A 61 6.13 17.96 -11.24
N PHE A 62 4.91 17.47 -11.48
CA PHE A 62 4.50 16.13 -11.03
C PHE A 62 5.33 15.04 -11.68
N GLU A 63 5.54 15.10 -13.00
CA GLU A 63 6.33 14.10 -13.72
C GLU A 63 7.80 14.13 -13.30
N TYR A 64 8.39 15.33 -13.22
CA TYR A 64 9.75 15.53 -12.72
C TYR A 64 9.90 14.96 -11.31
N ASN A 65 9.01 15.34 -10.39
CA ASN A 65 9.08 14.90 -9.00
C ASN A 65 8.85 13.40 -8.85
N SER A 66 8.02 12.79 -9.68
CA SER A 66 7.80 11.34 -9.66
C SER A 66 9.08 10.58 -9.97
N LYS A 67 9.95 11.14 -10.82
CA LYS A 67 11.29 10.59 -11.12
C LYS A 67 12.30 10.96 -10.01
N ALA A 68 12.31 12.23 -9.60
CA ALA A 68 13.22 12.77 -8.58
C ALA A 68 13.05 12.13 -7.19
N LEU A 69 11.92 11.46 -6.95
CA LEU A 69 11.63 10.80 -5.69
C LEU A 69 12.54 9.60 -5.39
N HIS A 70 12.96 8.89 -6.44
CA HIS A 70 13.82 7.72 -6.36
C HIS A 70 15.30 8.07 -6.57
N SER A 71 15.63 9.36 -6.66
CA SER A 71 16.98 9.86 -6.83
C SER A 71 17.32 10.89 -5.75
N ASP A 72 18.56 11.38 -5.76
CA ASP A 72 19.00 12.43 -4.85
C ASP A 72 18.51 13.83 -5.26
N ALA A 73 17.90 13.98 -6.43
CA ALA A 73 17.42 15.26 -6.96
C ALA A 73 16.33 15.93 -6.08
N ASP A 74 16.43 17.24 -5.90
CA ASP A 74 15.47 18.02 -5.12
C ASP A 74 14.05 17.96 -5.71
N LEU A 75 13.03 18.07 -4.85
CA LEU A 75 11.64 18.14 -5.28
C LEU A 75 11.22 19.58 -5.60
N VAL A 76 10.50 19.76 -6.70
CA VAL A 76 9.81 21.00 -7.04
C VAL A 76 8.49 21.08 -6.26
N VAL A 77 8.51 21.82 -5.15
CA VAL A 77 7.39 21.91 -4.20
C VAL A 77 6.76 23.30 -4.20
N ALA A 78 5.48 23.41 -3.80
CA ALA A 78 4.77 24.69 -3.75
C ALA A 78 5.43 25.72 -2.82
N ARG A 79 6.04 25.23 -1.74
CA ARG A 79 6.78 26.01 -0.75
C ARG A 79 7.95 25.17 -0.28
N LYS A 80 9.18 25.60 -0.59
CA LYS A 80 10.39 24.98 -0.06
C LYS A 80 10.53 25.40 1.40
N ILE A 81 10.63 24.41 2.28
CA ILE A 81 10.96 24.63 3.69
C ILE A 81 12.31 23.95 3.90
N ASN A 82 13.26 24.69 4.47
CA ASN A 82 14.60 24.19 4.71
C ASN A 82 14.56 22.98 5.65
N ASN A 83 15.46 22.02 5.42
CA ASN A 83 15.67 20.85 6.27
C ASN A 83 14.46 19.90 6.42
N ILE A 84 13.49 19.93 5.51
CA ILE A 84 12.39 18.95 5.48
C ILE A 84 12.76 17.79 4.55
N PRO A 85 12.76 16.52 5.04
CA PRO A 85 13.06 15.38 4.19
C PRO A 85 11.95 15.13 3.16
N LYS A 86 12.31 14.60 1.99
CA LYS A 86 11.40 14.29 0.87
C LYS A 86 10.17 13.48 1.32
N SER A 87 10.32 12.59 2.30
CA SER A 87 9.27 11.74 2.87
C SER A 87 8.10 12.48 3.54
N LYS A 88 8.29 13.76 3.88
CA LYS A 88 7.25 14.62 4.47
C LYS A 88 6.41 15.35 3.42
N TYR A 89 6.84 15.35 2.17
CA TYR A 89 6.07 15.86 1.05
C TYR A 89 5.10 14.80 0.51
N THR A 90 4.09 15.27 -0.19
CA THR A 90 2.99 14.48 -0.75
C THR A 90 2.35 15.25 -1.89
N VAL A 91 1.52 14.58 -2.70
CA VAL A 91 0.90 15.19 -3.89
C VAL A 91 -0.57 15.47 -3.64
N CYS A 92 -1.07 16.62 -4.07
CA CYS A 92 -2.51 16.82 -4.10
C CYS A 92 -3.14 15.88 -5.14
N PRO A 93 -4.13 15.04 -4.76
CA PRO A 93 -4.73 14.11 -5.71
C PRO A 93 -5.41 14.79 -6.91
N LYS A 94 -5.86 16.05 -6.71
CA LYS A 94 -6.55 16.86 -7.71
C LYS A 94 -5.57 17.59 -8.63
N CYS A 95 -4.92 18.64 -8.14
CA CYS A 95 -4.08 19.52 -8.97
C CYS A 95 -2.64 19.05 -9.14
N LYS A 96 -2.26 17.92 -8.54
CA LYS A 96 -0.91 17.34 -8.59
C LYS A 96 0.21 18.20 -8.00
N ILE A 97 -0.11 19.26 -7.26
CA ILE A 97 0.89 20.06 -6.57
C ILE A 97 1.58 19.25 -5.46
N PHE A 98 2.90 19.41 -5.34
CA PHE A 98 3.66 18.83 -4.23
C PHE A 98 3.68 19.77 -3.03
N ILE A 99 3.21 19.27 -1.89
CA ILE A 99 3.03 20.00 -0.64
C ILE A 99 3.33 19.10 0.56
N THR A 100 3.51 19.68 1.74
CA THR A 100 3.73 18.87 2.95
C THR A 100 2.47 18.11 3.35
N LYS A 101 2.63 16.91 3.93
CA LYS A 101 1.51 16.07 4.43
C LYS A 101 0.54 16.85 5.34
N PRO A 102 0.97 17.71 6.28
CA PRO A 102 0.06 18.51 7.11
C PRO A 102 -0.73 19.56 6.32
N ALA A 103 -0.13 20.16 5.28
CA ALA A 103 -0.78 21.18 4.47
C ALA A 103 -1.83 20.60 3.49
N LEU A 104 -1.73 19.30 3.17
CA LEU A 104 -2.58 18.64 2.18
C LEU A 104 -4.07 18.83 2.42
N ARG A 105 -4.56 18.65 3.65
CA ARG A 105 -5.99 18.81 3.96
C ARG A 105 -6.49 20.23 3.68
N ARG A 106 -5.74 21.23 4.15
CA ARG A 106 -6.10 22.65 3.99
C ARG A 106 -6.10 23.02 2.52
N HIS A 107 -5.06 22.61 1.80
CA HIS A 107 -4.98 22.80 0.36
C HIS A 107 -6.14 22.11 -0.37
N TYR A 108 -6.43 20.84 -0.08
CA TYR A 108 -7.42 20.04 -0.80
C TYR A 108 -8.84 20.61 -0.75
N ARG A 109 -9.21 21.27 0.37
CA ARG A 109 -10.50 21.97 0.55
C ARG A 109 -10.66 23.15 -0.42
N ASN A 110 -9.57 23.83 -0.73
CA ASN A 110 -9.56 25.04 -1.55
C ASN A 110 -8.96 24.78 -2.95
N CYS A 111 -8.58 23.53 -3.24
CA CYS A 111 -7.83 23.16 -4.45
C CYS A 111 -8.67 23.28 -5.72
N TYR A 112 -10.00 23.23 -5.62
CA TYR A 112 -10.97 23.47 -6.69
C TYR A 112 -12.32 23.81 -6.04
N GLU A 113 -13.15 24.62 -6.72
CA GLU A 113 -14.47 25.02 -6.23
C GLU A 113 -15.35 23.79 -5.94
N ASN A 114 -16.04 23.80 -4.79
CA ASN A 114 -17.11 22.87 -4.39
C ASN A 114 -16.82 21.37 -4.41
N ILE A 115 -16.08 20.87 -3.40
CA ILE A 115 -16.02 19.41 -3.17
C ILE A 115 -16.29 19.10 -1.70
N GLN A 116 -17.22 18.17 -1.48
CA GLN A 116 -17.50 17.57 -0.17
C GLN A 116 -16.18 17.08 0.45
N SER A 117 -15.94 17.50 1.69
CA SER A 117 -14.70 17.22 2.42
C SER A 117 -14.52 15.71 2.61
N GLY A 118 -13.69 15.06 1.80
CA GLY A 118 -13.23 13.71 2.08
C GLY A 118 -12.51 13.63 3.43
N THR A 119 -12.47 12.45 4.06
CA THR A 119 -11.72 12.26 5.30
C THR A 119 -10.22 12.48 5.05
N ASN A 120 -9.48 13.00 6.04
CA ASN A 120 -8.03 13.21 5.92
C ASN A 120 -7.29 11.94 5.50
N ARG A 121 -7.75 10.79 6.01
CA ARG A 121 -7.19 9.47 5.68
C ARG A 121 -7.43 9.13 4.21
N GLY A 122 -8.63 9.37 3.68
CA GLY A 122 -8.94 9.16 2.27
C GLY A 122 -8.13 10.05 1.33
N ILE A 123 -7.99 11.34 1.66
CA ILE A 123 -7.19 12.29 0.87
C ILE A 123 -5.72 11.85 0.82
N LEU A 124 -5.15 11.45 1.95
CA LEU A 124 -3.77 10.97 2.02
C LEU A 124 -3.59 9.64 1.27
N SER A 125 -4.57 8.73 1.36
CA SER A 125 -4.56 7.47 0.60
C SER A 125 -4.52 7.73 -0.91
N ASN A 126 -5.39 8.61 -1.40
CA ASN A 126 -5.41 8.98 -2.82
C ASN A 126 -4.11 9.67 -3.27
N SER A 127 -3.49 10.45 -2.38
CA SER A 127 -2.19 11.05 -2.64
C SER A 127 -1.11 9.98 -2.82
N LYS A 128 -1.02 9.03 -1.88
CA LYS A 128 -0.03 7.95 -1.93
C LYS A 128 -0.16 7.09 -3.17
N ALA A 129 -1.40 6.82 -3.61
CA ALA A 129 -1.67 6.06 -4.83
C ALA A 129 -1.03 6.68 -6.08
N LEU A 130 -0.94 8.02 -6.12
CA LEU A 130 -0.34 8.77 -7.23
C LEU A 130 1.19 8.90 -7.11
N PHE A 131 1.72 8.79 -5.89
CA PHE A 131 3.08 9.19 -5.59
C PHE A 131 4.14 8.12 -5.91
N ASN A 132 3.75 6.94 -6.44
CA ASN A 132 4.67 5.85 -6.81
C ASN A 132 5.66 5.41 -5.69
N TYR A 133 5.30 5.56 -4.41
CA TYR A 133 6.12 5.15 -3.24
C TYR A 133 6.18 3.63 -3.01
N VAL A 134 6.22 2.82 -4.06
CA VAL A 134 6.19 1.34 -3.94
C VAL A 134 7.10 0.72 -5.00
N HIS A 135 7.50 -0.53 -4.77
CA HIS A 135 8.29 -1.31 -5.71
C HIS A 135 7.60 -1.35 -7.09
N PRO A 136 8.35 -1.21 -8.22
CA PRO A 136 7.78 -1.14 -9.56
C PRO A 136 6.93 -2.36 -9.96
N LEU A 137 7.21 -3.52 -9.36
CA LEU A 137 6.42 -4.75 -9.60
C LEU A 137 5.02 -4.71 -9.00
N ALA A 138 4.69 -3.76 -8.12
CA ALA A 138 3.37 -3.69 -7.50
C ALA A 138 2.30 -3.41 -8.55
N ASN A 139 1.29 -4.29 -8.64
CA ASN A 139 0.18 -4.09 -9.55
C ASN A 139 -0.71 -2.90 -9.09
N GLU A 140 -1.56 -2.41 -10.01
CA GLU A 140 -2.38 -1.23 -9.75
C GLU A 140 -3.30 -1.39 -8.54
N ILE A 141 -3.86 -2.58 -8.29
CA ILE A 141 -4.72 -2.83 -7.13
C ILE A 141 -3.91 -2.77 -5.82
N LEU A 142 -2.77 -3.45 -5.78
CA LEU A 142 -1.88 -3.47 -4.61
C LEU A 142 -1.42 -2.05 -4.28
N LYS A 143 -1.02 -1.29 -5.30
CA LYS A 143 -0.56 0.09 -5.17
C LYS A 143 -1.68 1.04 -4.73
N THR A 144 -2.80 1.07 -5.45
CA THR A 144 -3.82 2.13 -5.31
C THR A 144 -4.86 1.85 -4.23
N CYS A 145 -5.11 0.59 -3.89
CA CYS A 145 -6.15 0.23 -2.92
C CYS A 145 -5.57 -0.30 -1.60
N ILE A 146 -4.48 -1.08 -1.66
CA ILE A 146 -3.96 -1.80 -0.50
C ILE A 146 -2.85 -0.99 0.19
N LEU A 147 -1.72 -0.77 -0.49
CA LEU A 147 -0.56 -0.08 0.07
C LEU A 147 -0.85 1.41 0.32
N SER A 148 -1.58 2.07 -0.58
CA SER A 148 -1.99 3.47 -0.40
C SER A 148 -2.80 3.71 0.88
N SER A 149 -3.63 2.75 1.28
CA SER A 149 -4.50 2.88 2.45
C SER A 149 -3.83 2.42 3.75
N MET A 150 -2.62 1.87 3.68
CA MET A 150 -1.82 1.57 4.87
C MET A 150 -1.31 2.84 5.57
N ARG A 151 -1.07 2.72 6.88
CA ARG A 151 -0.39 3.77 7.66
C ARG A 151 1.07 3.83 7.22
N ASP A 152 1.62 5.03 7.09
CA ASP A 152 3.06 5.22 6.89
C ASP A 152 3.78 5.00 8.23
N ASP A 153 4.07 3.75 8.54
CA ASP A 153 4.84 3.32 9.71
C ASP A 153 6.12 2.57 9.27
N VAL A 154 6.92 2.17 10.26
CA VAL A 154 8.15 1.39 10.03
C VAL A 154 7.84 0.10 9.26
N ILE A 155 6.73 -0.57 9.60
CA ILE A 155 6.28 -1.80 8.93
C ILE A 155 5.96 -1.55 7.46
N PHE A 156 5.23 -0.48 7.13
CA PHE A 156 4.98 -0.10 5.75
C PHE A 156 6.28 0.15 4.97
N SER A 157 7.29 0.71 5.63
CA SER A 157 8.58 0.99 4.99
C SER A 157 9.36 -0.27 4.65
N LEU A 158 9.24 -1.31 5.48
CA LEU A 158 9.80 -2.65 5.20
C LEU A 158 9.06 -3.33 4.04
N ILE A 159 7.74 -3.17 3.95
CA ILE A 159 6.92 -3.87 2.93
C ILE A 159 7.07 -3.25 1.54
N LYS A 160 7.07 -1.91 1.44
CA LYS A 160 6.84 -1.21 0.17
C LYS A 160 7.91 -1.41 -0.90
N TYR A 161 9.15 -1.75 -0.52
CA TYR A 161 10.26 -1.98 -1.44
C TYR A 161 10.78 -3.42 -1.42
N ASP A 162 10.33 -4.26 -0.49
CA ASP A 162 10.67 -5.67 -0.47
C ASP A 162 10.02 -6.38 -1.67
N LYS A 163 10.86 -6.94 -2.54
CA LYS A 163 10.44 -7.59 -3.78
C LYS A 163 9.46 -8.74 -3.52
N LEU A 164 9.80 -9.65 -2.60
CA LEU A 164 9.01 -10.87 -2.37
C LEU A 164 7.67 -10.56 -1.69
N LEU A 165 7.63 -9.59 -0.78
CA LEU A 165 6.37 -9.14 -0.17
C LEU A 165 5.45 -8.47 -1.17
N VAL A 166 5.99 -7.71 -2.11
CA VAL A 166 5.21 -7.10 -3.19
C VAL A 166 4.65 -8.17 -4.11
N VAL A 167 5.44 -9.19 -4.46
CA VAL A 167 5.01 -10.33 -5.28
C VAL A 167 3.92 -11.15 -4.57
N TYR A 168 4.09 -11.39 -3.27
CA TYR A 168 3.06 -12.00 -2.42
C TYR A 168 1.77 -11.17 -2.38
N GLY A 169 1.89 -9.85 -2.22
CA GLY A 169 0.76 -8.92 -2.26
C GLY A 169 0.02 -8.98 -3.60
N ASN A 170 0.75 -9.00 -4.71
CA ASN A 170 0.18 -9.14 -6.05
C ASN A 170 -0.58 -10.46 -6.21
N ALA A 171 0.02 -11.57 -5.77
CA ALA A 171 -0.62 -12.89 -5.82
C ALA A 171 -1.91 -12.93 -4.98
N MET A 172 -1.92 -12.27 -3.81
CA MET A 172 -3.11 -12.13 -2.98
C MET A 172 -4.20 -11.28 -3.66
N CYS A 173 -3.85 -10.18 -4.32
CA CYS A 173 -4.80 -9.38 -5.11
C CYS A 173 -5.45 -10.21 -6.24
N MET A 174 -4.66 -11.06 -6.91
CA MET A 174 -5.16 -11.90 -7.99
C MET A 174 -6.10 -13.00 -7.48
N LYS A 175 -5.78 -13.58 -6.32
CA LYS A 175 -6.58 -14.61 -5.66
C LYS A 175 -7.89 -14.05 -5.07
N TYR A 176 -7.84 -12.87 -4.45
CA TYR A 176 -8.95 -12.25 -3.74
C TYR A 176 -9.37 -10.94 -4.40
N ARG A 177 -10.30 -11.03 -5.37
CA ARG A 177 -10.69 -9.88 -6.21
C ARG A 177 -11.64 -8.90 -5.52
N SER A 178 -12.43 -9.36 -4.56
CA SER A 178 -13.47 -8.57 -3.91
C SER A 178 -12.89 -7.58 -2.88
N ARG A 179 -13.44 -6.36 -2.84
CA ARG A 179 -12.95 -5.26 -1.97
C ARG A 179 -12.97 -5.58 -0.47
N HIS A 180 -13.92 -6.39 0.00
CA HIS A 180 -14.00 -6.79 1.41
C HIS A 180 -12.79 -7.61 1.88
N HIS A 181 -12.02 -8.20 0.96
CA HIS A 181 -10.77 -8.88 1.30
C HIS A 181 -9.57 -7.94 1.47
N TYR A 182 -9.67 -6.66 1.10
CA TYR A 182 -8.51 -5.76 1.13
C TYR A 182 -7.97 -5.57 2.54
N ASP A 183 -8.83 -5.52 3.55
CA ASP A 183 -8.38 -5.44 4.95
C ASP A 183 -7.64 -6.71 5.39
N MET A 184 -8.11 -7.88 4.96
CA MET A 184 -7.40 -9.14 5.20
C MET A 184 -6.02 -9.14 4.52
N ILE A 185 -5.92 -8.70 3.25
CA ILE A 185 -4.63 -8.65 2.54
C ILE A 185 -3.68 -7.67 3.22
N LYS A 186 -4.17 -6.48 3.61
CA LYS A 186 -3.36 -5.51 4.37
C LYS A 186 -2.83 -6.10 5.67
N ASN A 187 -3.68 -6.80 6.42
CA ASN A 187 -3.29 -7.43 7.66
C ASN A 187 -2.25 -8.53 7.44
N ARG A 188 -2.40 -9.36 6.40
CA ARG A 188 -1.40 -10.38 6.05
C ARG A 188 -0.05 -9.78 5.69
N LEU A 189 -0.02 -8.77 4.82
CA LEU A 189 1.22 -8.05 4.48
C LEU A 189 1.88 -7.43 5.72
N ARG A 190 1.07 -6.86 6.62
CA ARG A 190 1.58 -6.28 7.87
C ARG A 190 2.12 -7.30 8.85
N ILE A 191 1.49 -8.47 8.95
CA ILE A 191 2.01 -9.57 9.75
C ILE A 191 3.38 -10.01 9.20
N MET A 192 3.52 -10.14 7.88
CA MET A 192 4.80 -10.48 7.27
C MET A 192 5.85 -9.37 7.46
N GLY A 193 5.48 -8.09 7.33
CA GLY A 193 6.40 -6.98 7.59
C GLY A 193 6.86 -6.93 9.06
N ARG A 194 5.99 -7.27 10.02
CA ARG A 194 6.39 -7.44 11.43
C ARG A 194 7.30 -8.64 11.61
N PHE A 195 7.03 -9.74 10.92
CA PHE A 195 7.89 -10.92 10.96
C PHE A 195 9.31 -10.57 10.52
N LEU A 196 9.48 -9.86 9.40
CA LEU A 196 10.79 -9.38 8.95
C LEU A 196 11.44 -8.48 9.99
N GLN A 197 10.69 -7.54 10.59
CA GLN A 197 11.24 -6.67 11.63
C GLN A 197 11.85 -7.45 12.80
N VAL A 198 11.15 -8.46 13.31
CA VAL A 198 11.65 -9.29 14.40
C VAL A 198 12.82 -10.16 13.92
N ALA A 199 12.73 -10.72 12.71
CA ALA A 199 13.82 -11.51 12.14
C ALA A 199 15.13 -10.70 12.05
N LYS A 200 15.07 -9.43 11.61
CA LYS A 200 16.23 -8.52 11.61
C LYS A 200 16.81 -8.31 13.01
N SER A 201 15.97 -8.27 14.04
CA SER A 201 16.42 -8.06 15.42
C SER A 201 17.09 -9.30 16.02
N VAL A 202 16.72 -10.49 15.58
CA VAL A 202 17.32 -11.76 16.03
C VAL A 202 18.60 -12.06 15.25
N ASN A 203 18.59 -11.84 13.93
CA ASN A 203 19.75 -12.07 13.07
C ASN A 203 19.99 -10.87 12.13
N PRO A 204 21.05 -10.07 12.38
CA PRO A 204 21.39 -8.92 11.55
C PRO A 204 21.76 -9.24 10.09
N ALA A 205 22.02 -10.51 9.75
CA ALA A 205 22.28 -10.92 8.37
C ALA A 205 21.03 -10.86 7.48
N ILE A 206 19.83 -10.74 8.07
CA ILE A 206 18.56 -10.68 7.36
C ILE A 206 18.27 -9.22 6.99
N ASP A 207 18.27 -8.91 5.69
CA ASP A 207 17.87 -7.59 5.21
C ASP A 207 16.49 -7.61 4.52
N ASP A 208 16.26 -8.54 3.61
CA ASP A 208 14.98 -8.65 2.91
C ASP A 208 14.35 -10.03 3.12
N PHE A 209 13.09 -10.19 2.71
CA PHE A 209 12.43 -11.50 2.73
C PHE A 209 13.20 -12.56 1.93
N ALA A 210 13.96 -12.16 0.90
CA ALA A 210 14.79 -13.08 0.13
C ALA A 210 15.89 -13.73 0.99
N SER A 211 16.48 -12.98 1.93
CA SER A 211 17.50 -13.48 2.85
C SER A 211 16.98 -14.62 3.74
N LEU A 212 15.68 -14.64 4.07
CA LEU A 212 15.08 -15.72 4.87
C LEU A 212 15.14 -17.10 4.19
N TYR A 213 15.30 -17.14 2.86
CA TYR A 213 15.33 -18.39 2.10
C TYR A 213 16.74 -18.96 1.92
N GLN A 214 17.67 -18.60 2.80
CA GLN A 214 18.95 -19.29 2.92
C GLN A 214 18.81 -20.42 3.96
N PRO A 215 19.24 -21.66 3.65
CA PRO A 215 19.17 -22.79 4.58
C PRO A 215 19.66 -22.53 6.03
N PRO A 216 20.81 -21.85 6.27
CA PRO A 216 21.29 -21.65 7.64
C PRO A 216 20.41 -20.72 8.50
N ILE A 217 19.50 -19.96 7.88
CA ILE A 217 18.60 -19.02 8.59
C ILE A 217 17.34 -19.73 9.11
N PHE A 218 17.13 -21.00 8.76
CA PHE A 218 15.92 -21.74 9.12
C PHE A 218 15.67 -21.78 10.65
N ASP A 219 16.71 -21.98 11.46
CA ASP A 219 16.54 -22.01 12.92
C ASP A 219 16.10 -20.64 13.48
N THR A 220 16.58 -19.54 12.87
CA THR A 220 16.10 -18.19 13.18
C THR A 220 14.61 -18.04 12.85
N ILE A 221 14.11 -18.65 11.77
CA ILE A 221 12.67 -18.62 11.44
C ILE A 221 11.85 -19.28 12.55
N ILE A 222 12.29 -20.43 13.06
CA ILE A 222 11.63 -21.13 14.16
C ILE A 222 11.62 -20.28 15.43
N GLU A 223 12.75 -19.69 15.79
CA GLU A 223 12.85 -18.80 16.95
C GLU A 223 11.89 -17.61 16.84
N VAL A 224 11.85 -16.93 15.68
CA VAL A 224 10.95 -15.80 15.45
C VAL A 224 9.48 -16.27 15.53
N LEU A 225 9.13 -17.43 14.97
CA LEU A 225 7.78 -17.98 15.10
C LEU A 225 7.40 -18.24 16.57
N HIS A 226 8.33 -18.74 17.38
CA HIS A 226 8.10 -18.91 18.81
C HIS A 226 7.83 -17.58 19.53
N GLN A 227 8.58 -16.53 19.19
CA GLN A 227 8.34 -15.18 19.72
C GLN A 227 6.96 -14.64 19.31
N PHE A 228 6.53 -14.83 18.07
CA PHE A 228 5.21 -14.38 17.60
C PHE A 228 4.04 -15.09 18.28
N GLY A 229 4.22 -16.36 18.63
CA GLY A 229 3.23 -17.13 19.36
C GLY A 229 3.23 -16.88 20.85
N ASN A 230 4.19 -16.10 21.38
CA ASN A 230 4.49 -16.04 22.82
C ASN A 230 4.61 -17.45 23.40
N TYR A 231 5.55 -18.24 22.86
CA TYR A 231 5.79 -19.60 23.31
C TYR A 231 6.35 -19.62 24.73
N ASP A 232 5.65 -20.31 25.63
CA ASP A 232 6.16 -20.57 26.96
C ASP A 232 6.98 -21.86 26.97
N LYS A 233 8.27 -21.73 27.30
CA LYS A 233 9.19 -22.87 27.38
C LYS A 233 8.85 -23.82 28.53
N ILE A 234 8.13 -23.35 29.56
CA ILE A 234 7.79 -24.15 30.73
C ILE A 234 6.53 -24.97 30.46
N SER A 235 5.42 -24.30 30.09
CA SER A 235 4.16 -25.00 29.81
C SER A 235 4.13 -25.71 28.46
N GLY A 236 5.01 -25.33 27.52
CA GLY A 236 5.03 -25.89 26.17
C GLY A 236 3.88 -25.42 25.28
N TYR A 237 3.17 -24.36 25.67
CA TYR A 237 2.03 -23.81 24.93
C TYR A 237 2.27 -22.39 24.42
N TYR A 238 1.56 -22.05 23.36
CA TYR A 238 1.46 -20.69 22.82
C TYR A 238 0.31 -19.92 23.47
N GLU A 239 0.56 -18.66 23.82
CA GLU A 239 -0.51 -17.71 24.13
C GLU A 239 -1.30 -17.33 22.86
N LYS A 240 -0.62 -17.22 21.71
CA LYS A 240 -1.20 -16.79 20.42
C LYS A 240 -0.96 -17.83 19.32
N PRO A 241 -1.57 -19.02 19.41
CA PRO A 241 -1.28 -20.14 18.51
C PRO A 241 -1.61 -19.89 17.03
N THR A 242 -2.56 -19.00 16.75
CA THR A 242 -2.99 -18.72 15.37
C THR A 242 -1.94 -17.98 14.55
N LEU A 243 -1.09 -17.17 15.19
CA LEU A 243 -0.08 -16.36 14.49
C LEU A 243 1.04 -17.22 13.90
N PRO A 244 1.74 -18.09 14.66
CA PRO A 244 2.79 -18.94 14.11
C PRO A 244 2.30 -19.82 12.95
N SER A 245 1.09 -20.40 13.07
CA SER A 245 0.51 -21.22 12.01
C SER A 245 0.19 -20.41 10.74
N THR A 246 -0.37 -19.20 10.91
CA THR A 246 -0.68 -18.31 9.78
C THR A 246 0.58 -17.86 9.05
N ILE A 247 1.63 -17.49 9.80
CA ILE A 247 2.92 -17.07 9.25
C ILE A 247 3.61 -18.26 8.56
N GLY A 248 3.65 -19.43 9.20
CA GLY A 248 4.22 -20.65 8.60
C GLY A 248 3.55 -21.03 7.28
N THR A 249 2.23 -20.87 7.19
CA THR A 249 1.48 -21.08 5.94
C THR A 249 1.84 -20.04 4.88
N ALA A 250 1.99 -18.77 5.28
CA ALA A 250 2.38 -17.70 4.37
C ALA A 250 3.82 -17.87 3.86
N LEU A 251 4.78 -18.26 4.70
CA LEU A 251 6.18 -18.50 4.33
C LEU A 251 6.30 -19.60 3.27
N LYS A 252 5.54 -20.70 3.41
CA LYS A 252 5.47 -21.76 2.39
C LYS A 252 4.91 -21.25 1.06
N TYR A 253 3.89 -20.39 1.11
CA TYR A 253 3.32 -19.81 -0.11
C TYR A 253 4.28 -18.85 -0.80
N ILE A 254 4.98 -17.99 -0.04
CA ILE A 254 6.01 -17.08 -0.56
C ILE A 254 7.18 -17.87 -1.15
N ALA A 255 7.59 -18.98 -0.54
CA ALA A 255 8.64 -19.85 -1.08
C ALA A 255 8.29 -20.36 -2.49
N ASN A 256 7.06 -20.85 -2.69
CA ASN A 256 6.60 -21.29 -4.01
C ASN A 256 6.61 -20.14 -5.03
N LEU A 257 6.19 -18.94 -4.62
CA LEU A 257 6.26 -17.75 -5.49
C LEU A 257 7.72 -17.41 -5.84
N TYR A 258 8.63 -17.52 -4.89
CA TYR A 258 10.05 -17.23 -5.12
C TYR A 258 10.71 -18.26 -6.04
N ILE A 259 10.38 -19.55 -5.90
CA ILE A 259 10.78 -20.60 -6.86
C ILE A 259 10.30 -20.24 -8.28
N MET A 260 9.04 -19.81 -8.42
CA MET A 260 8.52 -19.37 -9.73
C MET A 260 9.30 -18.18 -10.29
N GLU A 261 9.74 -17.24 -9.46
CA GLU A 261 10.60 -16.14 -9.91
C GLU A 261 11.98 -16.63 -10.34
N CYS A 262 12.61 -17.53 -9.58
CA CYS A 262 13.93 -18.08 -9.89
C CYS A 262 13.91 -18.87 -11.21
N ILE A 263 12.84 -19.62 -11.48
CA ILE A 263 12.62 -20.32 -12.76
C ILE A 263 12.53 -19.30 -13.91
N LYS A 264 11.81 -18.19 -13.73
CA LYS A 264 11.70 -17.14 -14.75
C LYS A 264 13.03 -16.45 -15.01
N SER A 265 13.85 -16.24 -13.98
CA SER A 265 15.17 -15.61 -14.10
C SER A 265 16.30 -16.57 -14.45
N ARG A 266 16.03 -17.89 -14.54
CA ARG A 266 17.03 -18.96 -14.76
C ARG A 266 18.16 -18.97 -13.70
N ASP A 267 17.82 -18.67 -12.45
CA ASP A 267 18.77 -18.74 -11.33
C ASP A 267 18.61 -20.07 -10.58
N GLU A 268 19.40 -21.06 -10.98
CA GLU A 268 19.33 -22.42 -10.42
C GLU A 268 19.92 -22.50 -8.99
N LYS A 269 20.88 -21.64 -8.65
CA LYS A 269 21.49 -21.66 -7.31
C LYS A 269 20.47 -21.21 -6.27
N GLN A 270 19.88 -20.03 -6.50
CA GLN A 270 18.88 -19.48 -5.59
C GLN A 270 17.64 -20.37 -5.53
N LYS A 271 17.22 -20.95 -6.66
CA LYS A 271 16.11 -21.91 -6.69
C LYS A 271 16.36 -23.09 -5.77
N LYS A 272 17.54 -23.70 -5.82
CA LYS A 272 17.89 -24.84 -4.97
C LYS A 272 17.83 -24.47 -3.48
N ASP A 273 18.41 -23.34 -3.10
CA ASP A 273 18.37 -22.85 -1.71
C ASP A 273 16.93 -22.68 -1.21
N VAL A 274 16.05 -22.11 -2.04
CA VAL A 274 14.63 -21.90 -1.70
C VAL A 274 13.86 -23.22 -1.64
N GLU A 275 14.15 -24.17 -2.54
CA GLU A 275 13.58 -25.52 -2.52
C GLU A 275 13.97 -26.28 -1.25
N ASP A 276 15.24 -26.21 -0.86
CA ASP A 276 15.75 -26.81 0.38
C ASP A 276 15.04 -26.20 1.60
N VAL A 277 14.94 -24.86 1.66
CA VAL A 277 14.18 -24.18 2.73
C VAL A 277 12.70 -24.53 2.70
N LEU A 278 12.09 -24.71 1.53
CA LEU A 278 10.68 -25.13 1.43
C LEU A 278 10.48 -26.54 2.01
N VAL A 279 11.43 -27.45 1.79
CA VAL A 279 11.42 -28.77 2.44
C VAL A 279 11.51 -28.61 3.95
N LEU A 280 12.47 -27.81 4.45
CA LEU A 280 12.61 -27.51 5.88
C LEU A 280 11.33 -26.89 6.48
N LEU A 281 10.68 -25.95 5.79
CA LEU A 281 9.41 -25.37 6.23
C LEU A 281 8.28 -26.42 6.25
N LYS A 282 8.27 -27.37 5.30
CA LYS A 282 7.24 -28.41 5.22
C LYS A 282 7.38 -29.44 6.33
N THR A 283 8.59 -29.90 6.65
CA THR A 283 8.87 -30.93 7.66
C THR A 283 9.11 -30.32 9.04
N GLY A 284 10.05 -29.37 9.11
CA GLY A 284 10.50 -28.74 10.35
C GLY A 284 9.44 -27.91 11.07
N LEU A 285 8.40 -27.40 10.39
CA LEU A 285 7.29 -26.71 11.07
C LEU A 285 6.22 -27.66 11.62
N GLN A 286 6.16 -28.93 11.22
CA GLN A 286 5.04 -29.82 11.60
C GLN A 286 4.97 -30.06 13.10
N GLY A 287 6.08 -30.49 13.70
CA GLY A 287 6.19 -30.73 15.13
C GLY A 287 6.20 -29.44 15.96
N PRO A 288 7.31 -28.68 15.94
CA PRO A 288 7.56 -27.62 16.92
C PRO A 288 6.59 -26.43 16.81
N VAL A 289 6.02 -26.20 15.63
CA VAL A 289 5.13 -25.04 15.40
C VAL A 289 3.69 -25.46 15.20
N ASN A 290 3.38 -26.29 14.20
CA ASN A 290 1.99 -26.57 13.82
C ASN A 290 1.27 -27.44 14.85
N LYS A 291 1.90 -28.54 15.31
CA LYS A 291 1.32 -29.39 16.36
C LYS A 291 1.17 -28.62 17.65
N THR A 292 2.23 -27.93 18.09
CA THR A 292 2.20 -27.08 19.28
C THR A 292 1.11 -26.01 19.20
N ALA A 293 0.93 -25.34 18.05
CA ALA A 293 -0.15 -24.37 17.84
C ALA A 293 -1.55 -25.01 17.93
N ALA A 294 -1.74 -26.19 17.33
CA ALA A 294 -3.00 -26.90 17.39
C ALA A 294 -3.35 -27.34 18.83
N GLU A 295 -2.38 -27.90 19.56
CA GLU A 295 -2.54 -28.32 20.95
C GLU A 295 -2.81 -27.13 21.88
N SER A 296 -2.09 -26.02 21.69
CA SER A 296 -2.31 -24.77 22.43
C SER A 296 -3.72 -24.23 22.21
N LEU A 297 -4.22 -24.26 20.96
CA LEU A 297 -5.58 -23.82 20.65
C LEU A 297 -6.63 -24.72 21.32
N LEU A 298 -6.40 -26.03 21.33
CA LEU A 298 -7.27 -26.98 22.03
C LEU A 298 -7.24 -26.75 23.55
N HIS A 299 -6.05 -26.51 24.12
CA HIS A 299 -5.89 -26.20 25.54
C HIS A 299 -6.66 -24.92 25.91
N GLN A 300 -6.52 -23.85 25.13
CA GLN A 300 -7.28 -22.60 25.35
C GLN A 300 -8.79 -22.81 25.27
N LYS A 301 -9.26 -23.62 24.32
CA LYS A 301 -10.71 -23.96 24.24
C LYS A 301 -11.19 -24.73 25.47
N ARG A 302 -10.38 -25.67 25.99
CA ARG A 302 -10.71 -26.42 27.22
C ARG A 302 -10.73 -25.54 28.46
N GLN A 303 -9.83 -24.58 28.55
CA GLN A 303 -9.73 -23.64 29.69
C GLN A 303 -10.74 -22.49 29.63
N LYS A 304 -11.41 -22.30 28.49
CA LYS A 304 -12.39 -21.23 28.31
C LYS A 304 -13.59 -21.48 29.23
N LYS A 305 -13.71 -20.69 30.30
CA LYS A 305 -14.90 -20.66 31.15
C LYS A 305 -16.02 -19.97 30.40
N GLU A 306 -17.09 -20.69 30.09
CA GLU A 306 -18.29 -20.11 29.51
C GLU A 306 -19.15 -19.53 30.64
N VAL A 307 -19.25 -18.21 30.68
CA VAL A 307 -20.18 -17.53 31.58
C VAL A 307 -21.57 -17.68 30.95
N LEU A 308 -22.38 -18.54 31.55
CA LEU A 308 -23.78 -18.67 31.16
C LEU A 308 -24.53 -17.39 31.56
N PRO A 309 -25.45 -16.89 30.72
CA PRO A 309 -26.29 -15.76 31.08
C PRO A 309 -27.12 -16.10 32.31
N LEU A 310 -27.41 -15.08 33.14
CA LEU A 310 -28.28 -15.24 34.29
C LEU A 310 -29.67 -15.67 33.82
N THR A 311 -30.31 -16.56 34.59
CA THR A 311 -31.66 -17.04 34.28
C THR A 311 -32.66 -15.89 34.12
N GLU A 312 -32.46 -14.80 34.87
CA GLU A 312 -33.26 -13.58 34.76
C GLU A 312 -33.15 -12.90 33.39
N ASP A 313 -31.94 -12.81 32.83
CA ASP A 313 -31.72 -12.22 31.52
C ASP A 313 -32.33 -13.07 30.41
N VAL A 314 -32.25 -14.41 30.55
CA VAL A 314 -32.92 -15.35 29.63
C VAL A 314 -34.45 -15.19 29.71
N ARG A 315 -35.03 -15.03 30.92
CA ARG A 315 -36.47 -14.77 31.08
C ARG A 315 -36.88 -13.44 30.48
N LYS A 316 -36.11 -12.36 30.71
CA LYS A 316 -36.37 -11.04 30.13
C LYS A 316 -36.36 -11.09 28.60
N LEU A 317 -35.38 -11.77 28.01
CA LEU A 317 -35.28 -11.94 26.56
C LEU A 317 -36.48 -12.73 26.01
N ASN A 318 -36.83 -13.85 26.65
CA ASN A 318 -38.00 -14.66 26.23
C ASN A 318 -39.30 -13.85 26.32
N ALA A 319 -39.53 -13.14 27.43
CA ALA A 319 -40.70 -12.30 27.59
C ALA A 319 -40.78 -11.22 26.49
N TYR A 320 -39.66 -10.57 26.18
CA TYR A 320 -39.59 -9.58 25.10
C TYR A 320 -39.93 -10.17 23.73
N ILE A 321 -39.37 -11.34 23.40
CA ILE A 321 -39.64 -12.04 22.12
C ILE A 321 -41.11 -12.41 22.03
N THR A 322 -41.68 -13.01 23.08
CA THR A 322 -43.09 -13.41 23.12
C THR A 322 -44.02 -12.20 23.00
N SER A 323 -43.75 -11.11 23.73
CA SER A 323 -44.53 -9.88 23.62
C SER A 323 -44.47 -9.26 22.22
N ASN A 324 -43.31 -9.27 21.55
CA ASN A 324 -43.21 -8.76 20.19
C ASN A 324 -43.92 -9.67 19.18
N GLN A 325 -43.79 -10.99 19.31
CA GLN A 325 -44.54 -11.93 18.47
C GLN A 325 -46.04 -11.67 18.56
N GLN A 326 -46.56 -11.49 19.77
CA GLN A 326 -47.97 -11.26 20.01
C GLN A 326 -48.45 -9.94 19.38
N LYS A 327 -47.68 -8.86 19.50
CA LYS A 327 -47.95 -7.60 18.78
C LYS A 327 -48.02 -7.78 17.26
N TYR A 328 -47.08 -8.53 16.68
CA TYR A 328 -47.09 -8.78 15.23
C TYR A 328 -48.27 -9.63 14.77
N TYR A 329 -48.78 -10.55 15.60
CA TYR A 329 -49.98 -11.33 15.30
C TYR A 329 -51.27 -10.52 15.44
N GLU A 330 -51.29 -9.50 16.31
CA GLU A 330 -52.44 -8.59 16.51
C GLU A 330 -52.51 -7.48 15.44
N GLU A 331 -51.40 -7.20 14.74
CA GLU A 331 -51.31 -6.23 13.64
C GLU A 331 -51.70 -6.81 12.25
N ILE A 332 -52.02 -8.10 12.16
CA ILE A 332 -52.55 -8.81 10.96
C ILE A 332 -54.05 -9.02 11.14
#